data_AF-A0A257QLZ2-F1
#
_entry.id   AF-A0A257QLZ2-F1
#
_cell.length_a   1.000
_cell.length_b   1.000
_cell.length_c   1.000
_cell.angle_alpha   90.00
_cell.angle_beta   90.00
_cell.angle_gamma   90.00
#
_symmetry.space_group_name_H-M   'P 1'
#
loop_
_entity.id
_entity.type
_entity.pdbx_description
1 polymer ?
#
loop_
_entity_poly.entity_id
_entity_poly.type
_entity_poly.pdbx_seq_one_letter_code
_entity_poly.pdbx_strand_id
1 'polypeptide(L)'
;IGFLHTGKPQSFVYDLADIFKFETVVPEAFRVVAAVEQNRKLDGEMIIDPVGATRRRCRDAFRRTNLLARLIPTIDDVLSAGGLAVPEAPEEAQPIAFTDQPGIGDAGHRG
;
A
#
# COMPACT_ATOMS: atom_id res chain seq x y z
N ILE A 1 -2.86 -14.24 -11.22
CA ILE A 1 -3.81 -14.79 -10.22
C ILE A 1 -4.49 -13.59 -9.55
N GLY A 2 -5.78 -13.66 -9.31
CA GLY A 2 -6.65 -12.66 -8.68
C GLY A 2 -8.07 -13.23 -8.64
N PHE A 3 -8.94 -12.67 -7.80
CA PHE A 3 -10.30 -13.13 -7.57
C PHE A 3 -11.30 -12.28 -8.36
N LEU A 4 -11.41 -10.99 -8.04
CA LEU A 4 -12.31 -10.06 -8.72
C LEU A 4 -11.71 -9.63 -10.07
N HIS A 5 -10.44 -9.24 -10.06
CA HIS A 5 -9.70 -8.92 -11.27
C HIS A 5 -9.04 -10.19 -11.82
N THR A 6 -9.28 -10.50 -13.09
CA THR A 6 -8.69 -11.67 -13.77
C THR A 6 -8.11 -11.30 -15.14
N GLY A 7 -7.27 -12.17 -15.71
CA GLY A 7 -6.71 -11.98 -17.06
C GLY A 7 -5.59 -10.96 -17.20
N LYS A 8 -5.08 -10.38 -16.10
CA LYS A 8 -3.95 -9.43 -16.12
C LYS A 8 -2.79 -9.92 -15.23
N PRO A 9 -1.53 -9.55 -15.54
CA PRO A 9 -0.37 -9.95 -14.74
C PRO A 9 -0.46 -9.54 -13.26
N GLN A 10 -1.09 -8.39 -12.97
CA GLN A 10 -1.19 -7.80 -11.63
C GLN A 10 -2.59 -7.91 -11.01
N SER A 11 -3.40 -8.86 -11.47
CA SER A 11 -4.79 -9.05 -11.01
C SER A 11 -4.98 -9.00 -9.49
N PHE A 12 -4.27 -9.83 -8.71
CA PHE A 12 -4.39 -9.85 -7.25
C PHE A 12 -3.88 -8.56 -6.57
N VAL A 13 -2.94 -7.84 -7.19
CA VAL A 13 -2.50 -6.53 -6.70
C VAL A 13 -3.67 -5.54 -6.75
N TYR A 14 -4.48 -5.57 -7.80
CA TYR A 14 -5.66 -4.72 -7.91
C TYR A 14 -6.75 -5.10 -6.90
N ASP A 15 -6.97 -6.39 -6.67
CA ASP A 15 -7.93 -6.86 -5.66
C ASP A 15 -7.61 -6.29 -4.27
N LEU A 16 -6.34 -6.39 -3.86
CA LEU A 16 -5.90 -5.89 -2.55
C LEU A 16 -5.85 -4.36 -2.51
N ALA A 17 -5.34 -3.71 -3.56
CA ALA A 17 -5.26 -2.26 -3.61
C ALA A 17 -6.66 -1.62 -3.49
N ASP A 18 -7.68 -2.26 -4.05
CA ASP A 18 -9.05 -1.77 -4.03
C ASP A 18 -9.68 -1.76 -2.63
N ILE A 19 -9.23 -2.61 -1.71
CA ILE A 19 -9.65 -2.59 -0.30
C ILE A 19 -9.19 -1.29 0.37
N PHE A 20 -7.99 -0.78 0.05
CA PHE A 20 -7.38 0.34 0.77
C PHE A 20 -7.39 1.67 0.02
N LYS A 21 -7.64 1.68 -1.30
CA LYS A 21 -7.44 2.87 -2.14
C LYS A 21 -8.26 4.08 -1.67
N PHE A 22 -9.44 3.85 -1.08
CA PHE A 22 -10.30 4.91 -0.57
C PHE A 22 -9.90 5.43 0.82
N GLU A 23 -9.07 4.71 1.57
CA GLU A 23 -8.51 5.19 2.84
C GLU A 23 -7.36 6.18 2.64
N THR A 24 -6.63 6.06 1.52
CA THR A 24 -5.35 6.76 1.33
C THR A 24 -5.25 7.44 -0.04
N VAL A 25 -5.08 6.66 -1.11
CA VAL A 25 -4.70 7.16 -2.44
C VAL A 25 -5.75 8.08 -3.04
N VAL A 26 -7.02 7.68 -3.01
CA VAL A 26 -8.11 8.43 -3.66
C VAL A 26 -8.31 9.79 -2.99
N PRO A 27 -8.46 9.91 -1.65
CA PRO A 27 -8.53 11.20 -0.98
C PRO A 27 -7.35 12.13 -1.29
N GLU A 28 -6.12 11.61 -1.29
CA GLU A 28 -4.93 12.43 -1.59
C GLU A 28 -4.91 12.92 -3.04
N ALA A 29 -5.32 12.09 -4.00
CA ALA A 29 -5.46 12.50 -5.39
C ALA A 29 -6.48 13.63 -5.56
N PHE A 30 -7.65 13.53 -4.93
CA PHE A 30 -8.67 14.58 -4.97
C PHE A 30 -8.20 15.88 -4.30
N ARG A 31 -7.48 15.80 -3.18
CA ARG A 31 -6.89 17.00 -2.53
C ARG A 31 -5.92 17.72 -3.46
N VAL A 32 -5.06 16.97 -4.14
CA VAL A 32 -4.08 17.53 -5.08
C VAL A 32 -4.78 18.18 -6.28
N VAL A 33 -5.70 17.48 -6.93
CA VAL A 33 -6.45 18.02 -8.08
C VAL A 33 -7.24 19.26 -7.69
N ALA A 34 -7.95 19.24 -6.56
CA ALA A 34 -8.71 20.40 -6.09
C ALA A 34 -7.81 21.62 -5.81
N ALA A 35 -6.59 21.41 -5.32
CA ALA A 35 -5.65 22.50 -5.09
C ALA A 35 -5.16 23.13 -6.40
N VAL A 36 -4.89 22.30 -7.41
CA VAL A 36 -4.49 22.75 -8.76
C VAL A 36 -5.61 23.55 -9.41
N GLU A 37 -6.82 22.99 -9.47
CA GLU A 37 -7.99 23.62 -10.11
C GLU A 37 -8.36 24.96 -9.46
N GLN A 38 -8.23 25.06 -8.13
CA GLN A 38 -8.55 26.28 -7.38
C GLN A 38 -7.38 27.26 -7.30
N ASN A 39 -6.24 26.96 -7.95
CA ASN A 39 -5.01 27.73 -7.88
C ASN A 39 -4.60 28.09 -6.44
N ARG A 40 -4.70 27.13 -5.52
CA ARG A 40 -4.41 27.33 -4.09
C ARG A 40 -3.24 26.47 -3.63
N LYS A 41 -2.63 26.90 -2.52
CA LYS A 41 -1.60 26.13 -1.84
C LYS A 41 -2.21 24.90 -1.17
N LEU A 42 -1.50 23.77 -1.22
CA LEU A 42 -1.80 22.56 -0.46
C LEU A 42 -0.61 22.24 0.44
N ASP A 43 -0.85 22.17 1.74
CA ASP A 43 0.19 21.97 2.77
C ASP A 43 1.34 22.99 2.66
N GLY A 44 1.00 24.24 2.34
CA GLY A 44 1.96 25.37 2.25
C GLY A 44 2.60 25.59 0.88
N GLU A 45 2.43 24.67 -0.07
CA GLU A 45 3.10 24.71 -1.38
C GLU A 45 2.12 24.87 -2.54
N MET A 46 2.54 25.57 -3.59
CA MET A 46 1.85 25.55 -4.89
C MET A 46 2.16 24.24 -5.60
N ILE A 47 1.13 23.58 -6.14
CA ILE A 47 1.31 22.31 -6.85
C ILE A 47 1.65 22.57 -8.32
N ILE A 48 2.92 22.41 -8.67
CA ILE A 48 3.42 22.54 -10.05
C ILE A 48 3.39 21.18 -10.77
N ASP A 49 3.70 20.10 -10.05
CA ASP A 49 3.67 18.71 -10.53
C ASP A 49 2.63 17.91 -9.71
N PRO A 50 1.39 17.75 -10.21
CA PRO A 50 0.34 17.02 -9.52
C PRO A 50 0.66 15.53 -9.33
N VAL A 51 1.37 14.90 -10.26
CA VAL A 51 1.70 13.47 -10.19
C VAL A 51 2.73 13.22 -9.09
N GLY A 52 3.83 13.99 -9.08
CA GLY A 52 4.83 13.91 -8.03
C GLY A 52 4.26 14.30 -6.65
N ALA A 53 3.42 15.33 -6.60
CA ALA A 53 2.75 15.76 -5.37
C ALA A 53 1.84 14.67 -4.79
N THR A 54 1.07 13.99 -5.63
CA THR A 54 0.23 12.86 -5.23
C THR A 54 1.07 11.71 -4.70
N ARG A 55 2.16 11.33 -5.40
CA ARG A 55 3.05 10.24 -4.96
C ARG A 55 3.68 10.51 -3.59
N ARG A 56 4.16 11.74 -3.34
CA ARG A 56 4.73 12.12 -2.03
C ARG A 56 3.68 12.00 -0.93
N ARG A 57 2.47 12.50 -1.18
CA ARG A 57 1.35 12.42 -0.23
C ARG A 57 0.87 10.99 0.03
N CYS A 58 0.79 10.15 -1.00
CA CYS A 58 0.50 8.73 -0.84
C CYS A 58 1.56 8.04 0.02
N ARG A 59 2.86 8.31 -0.20
CA ARG A 59 3.95 7.77 0.64
C ARG A 59 3.76 8.17 2.10
N ASP A 60 3.45 9.43 2.36
CA ASP A 60 3.26 9.93 3.72
C ASP A 60 1.97 9.37 4.35
N ALA A 61 0.91 9.19 3.58
CA ALA A 61 -0.32 8.51 3.99
C ALA A 61 -0.07 7.05 4.36
N PHE A 62 0.65 6.28 3.53
CA PHE A 62 0.98 4.89 3.79
C PHE A 62 1.79 4.72 5.08
N ARG A 63 2.72 5.65 5.35
CA ARG A 63 3.48 5.67 6.60
C ARG A 63 2.58 5.98 7.81
N ARG A 64 1.75 7.03 7.72
CA ARG A 64 0.83 7.44 8.80
C ARG A 64 -0.19 6.35 9.15
N THR A 65 -0.64 5.58 8.17
CA THR A 65 -1.63 4.49 8.37
C THR A 65 -1.00 3.14 8.63
N ASN A 66 0.34 3.05 8.66
CA ASN A 66 1.11 1.80 8.75
C ASN A 66 0.60 0.74 7.75
N LEU A 67 0.33 1.15 6.51
CA LEU A 67 -0.42 0.35 5.54
C LEU A 67 0.24 -0.99 5.25
N LEU A 68 1.58 -1.04 5.13
CA LEU A 68 2.31 -2.29 4.85
C LEU A 68 2.13 -3.33 5.95
N ALA A 69 2.14 -2.92 7.23
CA ALA A 69 1.93 -3.82 8.35
C ALA A 69 0.49 -4.38 8.39
N ARG A 70 -0.49 -3.63 7.86
CA ARG A 70 -1.89 -4.07 7.72
C ARG A 70 -2.09 -4.96 6.50
N LEU A 71 -1.32 -4.75 5.42
CA LEU A 71 -1.52 -5.44 4.15
C LEU A 71 -1.26 -6.94 4.26
N ILE A 72 -0.19 -7.35 4.97
CA ILE A 72 0.18 -8.76 5.14
C ILE A 72 -0.94 -9.58 5.82
N PRO A 73 -1.45 -9.21 7.02
CA PRO A 73 -2.54 -9.95 7.64
C PRO A 73 -3.83 -9.88 6.81
N THR A 74 -4.09 -8.77 6.11
CA THR A 74 -5.27 -8.67 5.23
C THR A 74 -5.20 -9.65 4.06
N ILE A 75 -4.01 -9.93 3.51
CA ILE A 75 -3.84 -10.98 2.49
C ILE A 75 -4.26 -12.33 3.06
N ASP A 76 -3.82 -12.66 4.28
CA ASP A 76 -4.17 -13.91 4.93
C ASP A 76 -5.69 -14.00 5.20
N ASP A 77 -6.30 -12.94 5.71
CA ASP A 77 -7.75 -12.86 5.92
C ASP A 77 -8.53 -13.12 4.62
N VAL A 78 -8.11 -12.51 3.51
CA VAL A 78 -8.75 -12.66 2.19
C VAL A 78 -8.61 -14.09 1.67
N LEU A 79 -7.44 -14.72 1.81
CA LEU A 79 -7.19 -16.08 1.33
C LEU A 79 -7.89 -17.14 2.21
N SER A 80 -7.83 -16.96 3.53
CA SER A 80 -8.43 -17.85 4.53
C SER A 80 -9.95 -17.86 4.48
N ALA A 81 -10.58 -16.80 3.96
CA ALA A 81 -12.03 -16.77 3.70
C ALA A 81 -12.51 -17.86 2.72
N GLY A 82 -11.60 -18.48 1.94
CA GLY A 82 -11.90 -19.63 1.10
C GLY A 82 -12.15 -20.95 1.86
N GLY A 83 -11.89 -20.99 3.18
CA GLY A 83 -12.11 -22.18 4.02
C GLY A 83 -11.18 -23.35 3.72
N LEU A 84 -10.12 -23.13 2.93
CA LEU A 84 -9.09 -24.12 2.64
C LEU A 84 -8.01 -24.06 3.72
N ALA A 85 -7.43 -25.23 4.05
CA ALA A 85 -6.26 -25.27 4.91
C ALA A 85 -5.07 -24.58 4.23
N VAL A 86 -4.26 -23.88 5.02
CA VAL A 86 -2.99 -23.31 4.53
C VAL A 86 -2.10 -24.47 4.05
N PRO A 87 -1.59 -24.42 2.82
CA PRO A 87 -0.75 -25.50 2.29
C PRO A 87 0.57 -25.58 3.06
N GLU A 88 1.09 -26.79 3.22
CA GLU A 88 2.44 -26.99 3.74
C GLU A 88 3.48 -26.40 2.78
N ALA A 89 4.62 -26.00 3.32
CA ALA A 89 5.72 -25.52 2.50
C ALA A 89 6.24 -26.67 1.61
N PRO A 90 6.49 -26.43 0.31
CA PRO A 90 7.03 -27.46 -0.58
C PRO A 90 8.46 -27.86 -0.17
N GLU A 91 8.92 -29.05 -0.54
CA GLU A 91 10.23 -29.60 -0.11
C GLU A 91 11.42 -28.72 -0.52
N GLU A 92 11.32 -28.02 -1.65
CA GLU A 92 12.34 -27.08 -2.14
C GLU A 92 12.34 -25.72 -1.42
N ALA A 93 11.36 -25.46 -0.54
CA ALA A 93 11.24 -24.20 0.17
C ALA A 93 12.47 -23.96 1.05
N GLN A 94 13.19 -22.88 0.76
CA GLN A 94 14.27 -22.44 1.63
C GLN A 94 13.70 -21.81 2.90
N PRO A 95 14.32 -22.06 4.07
CA PRO A 95 13.93 -21.38 5.29
C PRO A 95 14.12 -19.87 5.14
N ILE A 96 13.46 -19.11 6.02
CA ILE A 96 13.59 -17.65 6.04
C ILE A 96 15.09 -17.29 6.17
N ALA A 97 15.62 -16.59 5.17
CA ALA A 97 17.04 -16.31 5.04
C ALA A 97 17.60 -15.44 6.18
N PHE A 98 16.75 -14.63 6.81
CA PHE A 98 17.10 -13.75 7.91
C PHE A 98 16.09 -13.92 9.03
N THR A 99 16.57 -14.18 10.24
CA THR A 99 15.76 -14.01 11.44
C THR A 99 15.87 -12.54 11.86
N ASP A 100 14.76 -11.81 11.87
CA ASP A 100 14.78 -10.42 12.29
C ASP A 100 15.26 -10.31 13.76
N GLN A 101 16.21 -9.41 14.02
CA GLN A 101 16.39 -8.87 15.37
C GLN A 101 15.22 -7.91 15.66
N PRO A 102 14.73 -7.82 16.91
CA PRO A 102 13.62 -6.93 17.24
C PRO A 102 13.96 -5.47 16.89
N GLY A 103 13.25 -4.94 15.88
CA GLY A 103 12.95 -3.52 15.65
C GLY A 103 14.12 -2.55 15.42
N ILE A 104 14.48 -2.30 14.15
CA ILE A 104 15.23 -1.10 13.72
C ILE A 104 14.30 -0.17 12.90
N GLY A 105 13.01 -0.13 13.24
CA GLY A 105 12.02 0.67 12.50
C GLY A 105 12.05 2.16 12.81
N ASP A 106 12.77 2.59 13.84
CA ASP A 106 12.78 3.97 14.37
C ASP A 106 14.15 4.65 14.30
N ALA A 107 15.06 4.16 13.45
CA ALA A 107 16.27 4.92 13.12
C ALA A 107 15.89 5.99 12.09
N GLY A 108 15.19 7.03 12.57
CA GLY A 108 14.95 8.26 11.84
C GLY A 108 16.20 8.73 11.11
N HIS A 109 16.16 8.60 9.79
CA HIS A 109 17.13 9.21 8.91
C HIS A 109 16.37 9.59 7.66
N ARG A 110 15.87 10.83 7.61
CA ARG A 110 16.34 11.90 6.70
C ARG A 110 15.75 13.24 7.17
N GLY A 111 16.65 14.15 7.59
CA GLY A 111 16.52 15.62 7.49
C GLY A 111 15.39 16.29 8.26
#